data_AF-A0AAV7J9D8-F1
#
_entry.id   AF-A0AAV7J9D8-F1
#
_cell.length_a   1.000
_cell.length_b   1.000
_cell.length_c   1.000
_cell.angle_alpha   90.00
_cell.angle_beta   90.00
_cell.angle_gamma   90.00
#
_symmetry.space_group_name_H-M   'P 1'
#
loop_
_entity.id
_entity.type
_entity.pdbx_description
1 polymer ?
#
loop_
_entity_poly.entity_id
_entity_poly.type
_entity_poly.pdbx_seq_one_letter_code
_entity_poly.pdbx_strand_id
1 'polypeptide(L)'
;MTLNQLLVELDGYKENEEVIVIGATNFPESLDKALVRPGRFDLKINVPMPDLKARHDILKLYLDKVKCDPNLDIEPLARSTLGLTGADLANLVNQAAIQGSVRGAEFVTQGDLEMAEDKIRMGPERRSLELREKNKEVIAYHEAGHALVSLYTEGSMEIRKATIIPRGGALGMVSFFPERDELGYTKKQMLAQLDVAMGGRAAEQIIFGDKEVTAGASSDMKGATGLAMSMVAHFGMSEKVINIL
;
A
#
# COMPACT_ATOMS: atom_id res chain seq x y z
N MET A 1 39.02 4.45 -7.08
CA MET A 1 39.71 5.54 -7.83
C MET A 1 38.77 6.71 -8.12
N THR A 2 37.48 6.49 -8.35
CA THR A 2 36.49 7.54 -8.70
C THR A 2 36.07 8.45 -7.53
N LEU A 3 35.91 7.92 -6.31
CA LEU A 3 35.47 8.72 -5.16
C LEU A 3 36.47 9.80 -4.75
N ASN A 4 37.77 9.45 -4.67
CA ASN A 4 38.80 10.42 -4.30
C ASN A 4 38.92 11.55 -5.32
N GLN A 5 38.74 11.27 -6.61
CA GLN A 5 38.72 12.32 -7.64
C GLN A 5 37.54 13.27 -7.39
N LEU A 6 36.34 12.74 -7.14
CA LEU A 6 35.18 13.57 -6.84
C LEU A 6 35.41 14.47 -5.62
N LEU A 7 36.06 13.98 -4.56
CA LEU A 7 36.36 14.79 -3.38
C LEU A 7 37.38 15.90 -3.67
N VAL A 8 38.38 15.63 -4.51
CA VAL A 8 39.37 16.63 -4.94
C VAL A 8 38.71 17.70 -5.80
N GLU A 9 37.80 17.34 -6.69
CA GLU A 9 37.03 18.32 -7.47
C GLU A 9 36.13 19.16 -6.57
N LEU A 10 35.40 18.55 -5.62
CA LEU A 10 34.53 19.27 -4.68
C LEU A 10 35.31 20.23 -3.76
N ASP A 11 36.52 19.86 -3.32
CA ASP A 11 37.39 20.74 -2.52
C ASP A 11 38.16 21.77 -3.36
N GLY A 12 38.38 21.47 -4.65
CA GLY A 12 39.23 22.22 -5.57
C GLY A 12 38.58 23.49 -6.14
N TYR A 13 37.29 23.72 -5.84
CA TYR A 13 36.55 24.89 -6.34
C TYR A 13 37.09 26.20 -5.74
N LYS A 14 37.38 27.17 -6.62
CA LYS A 14 37.67 28.56 -6.26
C LYS A 14 36.37 29.36 -6.23
N GLU A 15 36.31 30.41 -5.41
CA GLU A 15 35.14 31.27 -5.15
C GLU A 15 34.44 31.92 -6.38
N ASN A 16 34.94 31.71 -7.62
CA ASN A 16 34.44 32.34 -8.85
C ASN A 16 33.73 31.38 -9.85
N GLU A 17 33.40 30.15 -9.45
CA GLU A 17 32.64 29.22 -10.30
C GLU A 17 31.22 28.99 -9.75
N GLU A 18 30.18 29.40 -10.51
CA GLU A 18 28.77 29.27 -10.15
C GLU A 18 28.24 27.83 -10.38
N VAL A 19 28.90 26.82 -9.80
CA VAL A 19 28.52 25.41 -9.95
C VAL A 19 27.79 24.92 -8.69
N ILE A 20 26.58 24.38 -8.87
CA ILE A 20 25.81 23.71 -7.81
C ILE A 20 25.78 22.21 -8.10
N VAL A 21 26.20 21.41 -7.11
CA VAL A 21 26.17 19.94 -7.21
C VAL A 21 25.00 19.40 -6.38
N ILE A 22 24.13 18.61 -7.02
CA ILE A 22 23.00 17.94 -6.37
C ILE A 22 23.17 16.43 -6.53
N GLY A 23 23.04 15.68 -5.43
CA GLY A 23 23.05 14.23 -5.40
C GLY A 23 21.77 13.65 -4.80
N ALA A 24 21.39 12.45 -5.22
CA ALA A 24 20.25 11.71 -4.68
C ALA A 24 20.70 10.32 -4.21
N THR A 25 20.21 9.87 -3.05
CA THR A 25 20.45 8.52 -2.52
C THR A 25 19.29 8.07 -1.65
N ASN A 26 18.98 6.78 -1.67
CA ASN A 26 18.05 6.15 -0.72
C ASN A 26 18.76 5.64 0.55
N PHE A 27 20.10 5.65 0.55
CA PHE A 27 20.94 5.08 1.61
C PHE A 27 21.95 6.14 2.10
N PRO A 28 21.48 7.21 2.78
CA PRO A 28 22.35 8.27 3.28
C PRO A 28 23.42 7.75 4.26
N GLU A 29 23.11 6.70 5.01
CA GLU A 29 24.02 6.05 5.97
C GLU A 29 25.15 5.26 5.31
N SER A 30 24.97 4.85 4.05
CA SER A 30 26.00 4.14 3.27
C SER A 30 27.00 5.09 2.60
N LEU A 31 26.77 6.41 2.67
CA LEU A 31 27.68 7.40 2.11
C LEU A 31 28.96 7.50 2.93
N ASP A 32 30.10 7.68 2.23
CA ASP A 32 31.35 8.01 2.89
C ASP A 32 31.21 9.32 3.67
N LYS A 33 31.61 9.32 4.94
CA LYS A 33 31.60 10.50 5.82
C LYS A 33 32.36 11.67 5.23
N ALA A 34 33.34 11.42 4.36
CA ALA A 34 34.06 12.44 3.63
C ALA A 34 33.12 13.26 2.72
N LEU A 35 32.15 12.65 2.04
CA LEU A 35 31.27 13.35 1.10
C LEU A 35 30.33 14.37 1.76
N VAL A 36 29.94 14.11 3.02
CA VAL A 36 28.94 14.91 3.76
C VAL A 36 29.56 15.92 4.72
N ARG A 37 30.85 16.23 4.57
CA ARG A 37 31.52 17.28 5.35
C ARG A 37 31.14 18.67 4.82
N PRO A 38 31.19 19.71 5.68
CA PRO A 38 31.02 21.10 5.28
C PRO A 38 31.86 21.45 4.04
N GLY A 39 31.27 22.14 3.06
CA GLY A 39 31.92 22.49 1.80
C GLY A 39 31.79 21.45 0.67
N ARG A 40 31.08 20.34 0.90
CA ARG A 40 30.78 19.30 -0.11
C ARG A 40 29.27 19.10 -0.19
N PHE A 41 28.74 17.92 0.16
CA PHE A 41 27.30 17.70 0.35
C PHE A 41 26.89 18.03 1.79
N ASP A 42 26.93 19.32 2.13
CA ASP A 42 26.63 19.81 3.48
C ASP A 42 25.15 20.10 3.71
N LEU A 43 24.39 20.48 2.66
CA LEU A 43 22.94 20.58 2.69
C LEU A 43 22.29 19.23 2.41
N LYS A 44 21.49 18.74 3.37
CA LYS A 44 20.69 17.52 3.22
C LYS A 44 19.22 17.87 3.24
N ILE A 45 18.53 17.56 2.13
CA ILE A 45 17.08 17.70 2.02
C ILE A 45 16.48 16.30 1.96
N ASN A 46 15.68 15.96 2.98
CA ASN A 46 14.94 14.71 2.98
C ASN A 46 13.63 14.88 2.19
N VAL A 47 13.38 13.99 1.23
CA VAL A 47 12.13 13.96 0.46
C VAL A 47 11.31 12.76 0.94
N PRO A 48 10.33 12.96 1.84
CA PRO A 48 9.53 11.85 2.37
C PRO A 48 8.53 11.33 1.33
N MET A 49 7.90 10.21 1.66
CA MET A 49 6.74 9.71 0.93
C MET A 49 5.61 10.75 0.93
N PRO A 50 4.80 10.84 -0.15
CA PRO A 50 3.77 11.85 -0.26
C PRO A 50 2.63 11.62 0.74
N ASP A 51 2.24 12.69 1.44
CA ASP A 51 1.02 12.74 2.26
C ASP A 51 -0.25 12.73 1.38
N LEU A 52 -1.44 12.74 1.99
CA LEU A 52 -2.71 12.69 1.26
C LEU A 52 -2.84 13.84 0.23
N LYS A 53 -2.48 15.06 0.63
CA LYS A 53 -2.58 16.24 -0.23
C LYS A 53 -1.58 16.17 -1.37
N ALA A 54 -0.34 15.79 -1.10
CA ALA A 54 0.69 15.58 -2.09
C ALA A 54 0.29 14.48 -3.09
N ARG A 55 -0.29 13.36 -2.62
CA ARG A 55 -0.81 12.31 -3.52
C ARG A 55 -1.93 12.84 -4.42
N HIS A 56 -2.87 13.61 -3.86
CA HIS A 56 -3.92 14.26 -4.63
C HIS A 56 -3.35 15.20 -5.71
N ASP A 57 -2.39 16.05 -5.36
CA ASP A 57 -1.78 17.01 -6.28
C ASP A 57 -0.95 16.31 -7.37
N ILE A 58 -0.23 15.24 -7.02
CA ILE A 58 0.51 14.40 -7.98
C ILE A 58 -0.46 13.71 -8.94
N LEU A 59 -1.52 13.08 -8.43
CA LEU A 59 -2.55 12.44 -9.25
C LEU A 59 -3.16 13.45 -10.23
N LYS A 60 -3.55 14.62 -9.74
CA LYS A 60 -4.09 15.70 -10.57
C LYS A 60 -3.12 16.11 -11.68
N LEU A 61 -1.85 16.34 -11.35
CA LEU A 61 -0.82 16.70 -12.34
C LEU A 61 -0.68 15.67 -13.48
N TYR A 62 -0.80 14.38 -13.18
CA TYR A 62 -0.70 13.34 -14.20
C TYR A 62 -2.02 13.11 -14.94
N LEU A 63 -3.16 13.25 -14.28
CA LEU A 63 -4.49 13.16 -14.90
C LEU A 63 -4.72 14.31 -15.89
N ASP A 64 -4.21 15.52 -15.61
CA ASP A 64 -4.28 16.66 -16.54
C ASP A 64 -3.58 16.40 -17.89
N LYS A 65 -2.70 15.39 -17.97
CA LYS A 65 -2.00 14.98 -19.21
C LYS A 65 -2.79 13.95 -20.02
N VAL A 66 -3.92 13.47 -19.51
CA VAL A 66 -4.74 12.40 -20.12
C VAL A 66 -6.18 12.89 -20.26
N LYS A 67 -6.91 12.40 -21.26
CA LYS A 67 -8.35 12.66 -21.36
C LYS A 67 -9.08 11.87 -20.28
N CYS A 68 -9.56 12.54 -19.24
CA CYS A 68 -10.32 11.95 -18.15
C CYS A 68 -11.79 12.37 -18.20
N ASP A 69 -12.66 11.56 -17.60
CA ASP A 69 -14.07 11.92 -17.41
C ASP A 69 -14.17 13.26 -16.64
N PRO A 70 -14.96 14.24 -17.12
CA PRO A 70 -15.16 15.52 -16.42
C PRO A 70 -15.67 15.40 -14.97
N ASN A 71 -16.32 14.29 -14.62
CA ASN A 71 -16.87 14.05 -13.28
C ASN A 71 -15.99 13.12 -12.43
N LEU A 72 -14.71 12.93 -12.80
CA LEU A 72 -13.79 12.06 -12.09
C LEU A 72 -13.51 12.57 -10.68
N ASP A 73 -13.77 11.73 -9.66
CA ASP A 73 -13.44 12.03 -8.26
C ASP A 73 -12.10 11.38 -7.87
N ILE A 74 -11.11 12.22 -7.60
CA ILE A 74 -9.73 11.83 -7.27
C ILE A 74 -9.57 11.55 -5.77
N GLU A 75 -10.46 12.08 -4.93
CA GLU A 75 -10.33 11.99 -3.47
C GLU A 75 -10.30 10.53 -2.95
N PRO A 76 -11.19 9.62 -3.40
CA PRO A 76 -11.13 8.21 -3.00
C PRO A 76 -9.82 7.53 -3.41
N LEU A 77 -9.26 7.90 -4.57
CA LEU A 77 -8.01 7.35 -5.09
C LEU A 77 -6.80 7.86 -4.30
N ALA A 78 -6.77 9.14 -3.95
CA ALA A 78 -5.72 9.71 -3.09
C ALA A 78 -5.71 9.06 -1.69
N ARG A 79 -6.89 8.72 -1.16
CA ARG A 79 -7.03 7.96 0.10
C ARG A 79 -6.54 6.53 -0.01
N SER A 80 -6.85 5.81 -1.09
CA SER A 80 -6.50 4.39 -1.25
C SER A 80 -5.03 4.15 -1.63
N THR A 81 -4.34 5.16 -2.16
CA THR A 81 -2.93 5.08 -2.62
C THR A 81 -1.89 5.37 -1.52
N LEU A 82 -2.23 5.18 -0.24
CA LEU A 82 -1.27 5.31 0.86
C LEU A 82 -0.08 4.35 0.65
N GLY A 83 1.14 4.89 0.84
CA GLY A 83 2.39 4.16 0.67
C GLY A 83 2.92 4.12 -0.77
N LEU A 84 2.23 4.74 -1.74
CA LEU A 84 2.73 4.88 -3.10
C LEU A 84 3.66 6.09 -3.25
N THR A 85 4.73 5.94 -4.03
CA THR A 85 5.63 7.03 -4.42
C THR A 85 5.02 7.88 -5.53
N GLY A 86 5.59 9.06 -5.80
CA GLY A 86 5.19 9.86 -6.97
C GLY A 86 5.35 9.12 -8.31
N ALA A 87 6.34 8.22 -8.41
CA ALA A 87 6.53 7.38 -9.59
C ALA A 87 5.43 6.30 -9.72
N ASP A 88 5.01 5.71 -8.60
CA ASP A 88 3.93 4.73 -8.59
C ASP A 88 2.59 5.36 -9.00
N LEU A 89 2.30 6.58 -8.51
CA LEU A 89 1.10 7.33 -8.91
C LEU A 89 1.12 7.71 -10.39
N ALA A 90 2.27 8.12 -10.92
CA ALA A 90 2.45 8.38 -12.35
C ALA A 90 2.18 7.12 -13.18
N ASN A 91 2.72 5.98 -12.75
CA ASN A 91 2.51 4.70 -13.40
C ASN A 91 1.04 4.24 -13.30
N LEU A 92 0.35 4.50 -12.18
CA LEU A 92 -1.07 4.22 -12.01
C LEU A 92 -1.90 4.92 -13.09
N VAL A 93 -1.71 6.23 -13.26
CA VAL A 93 -2.42 7.01 -14.28
C VAL A 93 -2.10 6.50 -15.69
N ASN A 94 -0.83 6.17 -15.95
CA ASN A 94 -0.42 5.60 -17.25
C ASN A 94 -1.09 4.25 -17.53
N GLN A 95 -1.16 3.34 -16.55
CA GLN A 95 -1.84 2.05 -16.70
C GLN A 95 -3.35 2.23 -16.96
N ALA A 96 -3.99 3.20 -16.30
CA ALA A 96 -5.39 3.53 -16.54
C ALA A 96 -5.62 4.06 -17.96
N ALA A 97 -4.73 4.93 -18.46
CA ALA A 97 -4.76 5.45 -19.83
C ALA A 97 -4.61 4.34 -20.88
N ILE A 98 -3.68 3.41 -20.67
CA ILE A 98 -3.52 2.23 -21.52
C ILE A 98 -4.80 1.38 -21.51
N GLN A 99 -5.40 1.16 -20.34
CA GLN A 99 -6.61 0.37 -20.22
C GLN A 99 -7.81 1.01 -20.94
N GLY A 100 -7.99 2.32 -20.80
CA GLY A 100 -8.99 3.08 -21.55
C GLY A 100 -8.76 2.98 -23.06
N SER A 101 -7.50 3.07 -23.50
CA SER A 101 -7.12 2.94 -24.91
C SER A 101 -7.40 1.56 -25.48
N VAL A 102 -7.11 0.49 -24.74
CA VAL A 102 -7.41 -0.91 -25.13
C VAL A 102 -8.91 -1.14 -25.29
N ARG A 103 -9.73 -0.45 -24.51
CA ARG A 103 -11.21 -0.47 -24.64
C ARG A 103 -11.73 0.39 -25.80
N GLY A 104 -10.88 1.19 -26.45
CA GLY A 104 -11.32 2.21 -27.41
C GLY A 104 -12.15 3.33 -26.79
N ALA A 105 -11.99 3.58 -25.48
CA ALA A 105 -12.71 4.64 -24.79
C ALA A 105 -12.05 6.01 -25.05
N GLU A 106 -12.86 7.05 -25.19
CA GLU A 106 -12.35 8.43 -25.39
C GLU A 106 -11.79 9.04 -24.10
N PHE A 107 -12.33 8.62 -22.95
CA PHE A 107 -11.98 9.14 -21.63
C PHE A 107 -11.56 7.99 -20.70
N VAL A 108 -10.58 8.27 -19.84
CA VAL A 108 -10.24 7.45 -18.68
C VAL A 108 -11.31 7.63 -17.62
N THR A 109 -11.85 6.51 -17.15
CA THR A 109 -12.93 6.46 -16.16
C THR A 109 -12.40 6.12 -14.77
N GLN A 110 -13.24 6.30 -13.74
CA GLN A 110 -12.93 5.87 -12.38
C GLN A 110 -12.55 4.38 -12.31
N GLY A 111 -13.27 3.53 -13.06
CA GLY A 111 -13.01 2.10 -13.10
C GLY A 111 -11.64 1.73 -13.69
N ASP A 112 -11.12 2.54 -14.62
CA ASP A 112 -9.78 2.31 -15.19
C ASP A 112 -8.68 2.62 -14.16
N LEU A 113 -8.87 3.67 -13.35
CA LEU A 113 -7.95 4.03 -12.26
C LEU A 113 -7.99 3.01 -11.13
N GLU A 114 -9.18 2.56 -10.73
CA GLU A 114 -9.33 1.49 -9.74
C GLU A 114 -8.69 0.18 -10.20
N MET A 115 -8.86 -0.17 -11.48
CA MET A 115 -8.21 -1.36 -12.05
C MET A 115 -6.68 -1.22 -12.06
N ALA A 116 -6.17 -0.03 -12.38
CA ALA A 116 -4.73 0.25 -12.36
C ALA A 116 -4.16 0.16 -10.95
N GLU A 117 -4.86 0.71 -9.96
CA GLU A 117 -4.48 0.61 -8.55
C GLU A 117 -4.47 -0.85 -8.08
N ASP A 118 -5.53 -1.60 -8.36
CA ASP A 118 -5.63 -3.03 -8.05
C ASP A 118 -4.46 -3.81 -8.65
N LYS A 119 -4.09 -3.49 -9.89
CA LYS A 119 -2.98 -4.12 -10.60
C LYS A 119 -1.62 -3.80 -9.97
N ILE A 120 -1.41 -2.58 -9.49
CA ILE A 120 -0.17 -2.18 -8.80
C ILE A 120 -0.07 -2.86 -7.43
N ARG A 121 -1.17 -2.89 -6.67
CA ARG A 121 -1.19 -3.47 -5.31
C ARG A 121 -1.13 -5.00 -5.31
N MET A 122 -1.90 -5.66 -6.18
CA MET A 122 -2.12 -7.11 -6.14
C MET A 122 -1.54 -7.86 -7.33
N GLY A 123 -1.11 -7.16 -8.38
CA GLY A 123 -0.74 -7.76 -9.65
C GLY A 123 -1.92 -7.96 -10.61
N PRO A 124 -1.67 -8.55 -11.78
CA PRO A 124 -2.66 -8.67 -12.84
C PRO A 124 -3.82 -9.61 -12.46
N GLU A 125 -4.99 -9.32 -13.04
CA GLU A 125 -6.16 -10.19 -12.98
C GLU A 125 -5.88 -11.54 -13.65
N ARG A 126 -6.29 -12.64 -13.00
CA ARG A 126 -6.10 -14.00 -13.52
C ARG A 126 -7.31 -14.48 -14.33
N ARG A 127 -7.53 -13.88 -15.49
CA ARG A 127 -8.68 -14.20 -16.36
C ARG A 127 -8.75 -15.65 -16.85
N SER A 128 -7.60 -16.33 -16.92
CA SER A 128 -7.52 -17.74 -17.33
C SER A 128 -7.77 -18.74 -16.19
N LEU A 129 -7.93 -18.27 -14.96
CA LEU A 129 -8.20 -19.15 -13.82
C LEU A 129 -9.68 -19.51 -13.78
N GLU A 130 -10.02 -20.68 -14.34
CA GLU A 130 -11.36 -21.25 -14.16
C GLU A 130 -11.48 -21.88 -12.77
N LEU A 131 -12.18 -21.17 -11.89
CA LEU A 131 -12.57 -21.70 -10.58
C LEU A 131 -13.88 -22.49 -10.71
N ARG A 132 -13.90 -23.69 -10.13
CA ARG A 132 -15.15 -24.46 -9.95
C ARG A 132 -16.13 -23.64 -9.11
N GLU A 133 -17.43 -23.80 -9.35
CA GLU A 133 -18.47 -23.06 -8.61
C GLU A 133 -18.36 -23.24 -7.09
N LYS A 134 -18.10 -24.46 -6.60
CA LYS A 134 -17.85 -24.70 -5.16
C LYS A 134 -16.70 -23.85 -4.62
N ASN A 135 -15.62 -23.66 -5.38
CA ASN A 135 -14.49 -22.85 -4.92
C ASN A 135 -14.84 -21.36 -4.91
N LYS A 136 -15.61 -20.87 -5.89
CA LYS A 136 -16.10 -19.49 -5.91
C LYS A 136 -16.99 -19.21 -4.71
N GLU A 137 -17.86 -20.15 -4.36
CA GLU A 137 -18.73 -20.06 -3.19
C GLU A 137 -17.91 -19.98 -1.90
N VAL A 138 -16.92 -20.86 -1.70
CA VAL A 138 -16.03 -20.81 -0.54
C VAL A 138 -15.32 -19.47 -0.43
N ILE A 139 -14.76 -18.96 -1.54
CA ILE A 139 -14.09 -17.64 -1.57
C ILE A 139 -15.10 -16.53 -1.24
N ALA A 140 -16.30 -16.57 -1.79
CA ALA A 140 -17.32 -15.56 -1.53
C ALA A 140 -17.71 -15.49 -0.04
N TYR A 141 -17.93 -16.64 0.60
CA TYR A 141 -18.20 -16.67 2.04
C TYR A 141 -16.98 -16.24 2.88
N HIS A 142 -15.77 -16.59 2.44
CA HIS A 142 -14.54 -16.16 3.09
C HIS A 142 -14.41 -14.63 3.09
N GLU A 143 -14.50 -13.99 1.92
CA GLU A 143 -14.43 -12.53 1.81
C GLU A 143 -15.61 -11.85 2.50
N ALA A 144 -16.81 -12.43 2.44
CA ALA A 144 -17.96 -11.93 3.17
C ALA A 144 -17.73 -11.99 4.69
N GLY A 145 -17.01 -12.99 5.19
CA GLY A 145 -16.61 -13.10 6.59
C GLY A 145 -15.74 -11.92 7.02
N HIS A 146 -14.70 -11.61 6.25
CA HIS A 146 -13.86 -10.42 6.52
C HIS A 146 -14.68 -9.13 6.51
N ALA A 147 -15.54 -8.96 5.50
CA ALA A 147 -16.35 -7.75 5.36
C ALA A 147 -17.36 -7.59 6.50
N LEU A 148 -18.09 -8.65 6.85
CA LEU A 148 -19.07 -8.59 7.93
C LEU A 148 -18.43 -8.29 9.28
N VAL A 149 -17.34 -8.98 9.62
CA VAL A 149 -16.64 -8.72 10.89
C VAL A 149 -16.14 -7.27 10.92
N SER A 150 -15.58 -6.75 9.83
CA SER A 150 -15.14 -5.35 9.78
C SER A 150 -16.28 -4.36 9.99
N LEU A 151 -17.46 -4.58 9.38
CA LEU A 151 -18.60 -3.69 9.50
C LEU A 151 -19.18 -3.61 10.93
N TYR A 152 -19.07 -4.69 11.70
CA TYR A 152 -19.69 -4.80 13.02
C TYR A 152 -18.70 -4.74 14.20
N THR A 153 -17.40 -4.70 13.93
CA THR A 153 -16.38 -4.56 14.99
C THR A 153 -15.98 -3.09 15.15
N GLU A 154 -16.23 -2.54 16.34
CA GLU A 154 -15.83 -1.17 16.64
C GLU A 154 -14.30 -0.98 16.61
N GLY A 155 -13.83 0.08 15.96
CA GLY A 155 -12.40 0.33 15.77
C GLY A 155 -11.80 -0.44 14.58
N SER A 156 -12.62 -1.12 13.78
CA SER A 156 -12.20 -1.62 12.48
C SER A 156 -12.11 -0.48 11.44
N MET A 157 -11.25 -0.68 10.44
CA MET A 157 -11.11 0.25 9.33
C MET A 157 -12.33 0.21 8.40
N GLU A 158 -12.63 1.33 7.76
CA GLU A 158 -13.73 1.44 6.78
C GLU A 158 -13.44 0.58 5.54
N ILE A 159 -14.39 -0.25 5.14
CA ILE A 159 -14.27 -1.05 3.91
C ILE A 159 -14.30 -0.13 2.70
N ARG A 160 -13.29 -0.29 1.84
CA ARG A 160 -13.25 0.33 0.52
C ARG A 160 -13.92 -0.57 -0.53
N LYS A 161 -13.50 -1.83 -0.60
CA LYS A 161 -13.90 -2.75 -1.68
C LYS A 161 -13.79 -4.20 -1.23
N ALA A 162 -14.78 -5.01 -1.56
CA ALA A 162 -14.75 -6.46 -1.43
C ALA A 162 -14.92 -7.11 -2.81
N THR A 163 -14.09 -8.10 -3.14
CA THR A 163 -14.09 -8.75 -4.46
C THR A 163 -13.67 -10.21 -4.37
N ILE A 164 -14.25 -11.05 -5.22
CA ILE A 164 -13.86 -12.47 -5.42
C ILE A 164 -13.07 -12.68 -6.72
N ILE A 165 -12.62 -11.60 -7.34
CA ILE A 165 -11.87 -11.65 -8.59
C ILE A 165 -10.40 -11.95 -8.27
N PRO A 166 -9.82 -13.06 -8.76
CA PRO A 166 -8.46 -13.46 -8.46
C PRO A 166 -7.44 -12.51 -9.10
N ARG A 167 -6.49 -12.02 -8.29
CA ARG A 167 -5.42 -11.11 -8.72
C ARG A 167 -4.09 -11.53 -8.09
N GLY A 168 -3.04 -11.63 -8.92
CA GLY A 168 -1.73 -12.10 -8.49
C GLY A 168 -1.81 -13.37 -7.64
N GLY A 169 -1.38 -13.29 -6.37
CA GLY A 169 -1.41 -14.39 -5.40
C GLY A 169 -2.74 -14.57 -4.64
N ALA A 170 -3.68 -13.63 -4.74
CA ALA A 170 -4.94 -13.64 -4.01
C ALA A 170 -6.10 -14.17 -4.88
N LEU A 171 -7.05 -14.88 -4.23
CA LEU A 171 -8.25 -15.43 -4.88
C LEU A 171 -9.50 -14.56 -4.66
N GLY A 172 -9.48 -13.72 -3.63
CA GLY A 172 -10.44 -12.70 -3.27
C GLY A 172 -9.74 -11.69 -2.36
N MET A 173 -10.40 -10.57 -2.06
CA MET A 173 -9.90 -9.59 -1.11
C MET A 173 -10.99 -8.65 -0.60
N VAL A 174 -10.92 -8.33 0.69
CA VAL A 174 -11.50 -7.10 1.28
C VAL A 174 -10.39 -6.08 1.52
N SER A 175 -10.54 -4.89 0.96
CA SER A 175 -9.63 -3.76 1.14
C SER A 175 -10.30 -2.66 1.96
N PHE A 176 -9.47 -1.92 2.69
CA PHE A 176 -9.89 -0.90 3.63
C PHE A 176 -9.32 0.46 3.23
N PHE A 177 -10.01 1.53 3.59
CA PHE A 177 -9.39 2.85 3.61
C PHE A 177 -8.44 2.94 4.80
N PRO A 178 -7.22 3.45 4.63
CA PRO A 178 -6.36 3.74 5.77
C PRO A 178 -7.02 4.80 6.66
N GLU A 179 -6.92 4.62 7.98
CA GLU A 179 -7.33 5.63 8.96
C GLU A 179 -6.48 6.90 8.76
N ARG A 180 -7.11 8.06 8.91
CA ARG A 180 -6.45 9.36 8.68
C ARG A 180 -5.53 9.67 9.86
N ASP A 181 -4.28 10.04 9.55
CA ASP A 181 -3.37 10.78 10.45
C ASP A 181 -3.14 10.16 11.84
N GLU A 182 -3.19 8.84 12.00
CA GLU A 182 -2.81 8.20 13.25
C GLU A 182 -1.30 7.96 13.34
N LEU A 183 -0.68 8.42 14.44
CA LEU A 183 0.73 8.15 14.76
C LEU A 183 0.99 6.65 15.04
N GLY A 184 -0.06 5.86 15.24
CA GLY A 184 -0.02 4.41 15.42
C GLY A 184 -1.38 3.85 15.82
N TYR A 185 -1.55 2.54 15.74
CA TYR A 185 -2.81 1.88 16.09
C TYR A 185 -2.96 1.70 17.61
N THR A 186 -4.15 1.98 18.11
CA THR A 186 -4.56 1.65 19.48
C THR A 186 -4.72 0.14 19.66
N LYS A 187 -4.68 -0.33 20.92
CA LYS A 187 -4.99 -1.73 21.26
C LYS A 187 -6.37 -2.15 20.73
N LYS A 188 -7.37 -1.24 20.74
CA LYS A 188 -8.72 -1.50 20.21
C LYS A 188 -8.70 -1.79 18.71
N GLN A 189 -8.02 -0.95 17.92
CA GLN A 189 -7.86 -1.16 16.47
C GLN A 189 -7.08 -2.43 16.15
N MET A 190 -6.01 -2.73 16.90
CA MET A 190 -5.26 -3.97 16.69
C MET A 190 -6.10 -5.21 16.99
N LEU A 191 -6.92 -5.18 18.05
CA LEU A 191 -7.89 -6.26 18.32
C LEU A 191 -8.93 -6.38 17.19
N ALA A 192 -9.45 -5.25 16.70
CA ALA A 192 -10.38 -5.26 15.57
C ALA A 192 -9.74 -5.86 14.30
N GLN A 193 -8.46 -5.57 14.03
CA GLN A 193 -7.72 -6.19 12.93
C GLN A 193 -7.55 -7.71 13.11
N LEU A 194 -7.32 -8.18 14.34
CA LEU A 194 -7.29 -9.62 14.64
C LEU A 194 -8.65 -10.27 14.39
N ASP A 195 -9.74 -9.64 14.83
CA ASP A 195 -11.10 -10.15 14.61
C ASP A 195 -11.37 -10.27 13.11
N VAL A 196 -11.08 -9.21 12.34
CA VAL A 196 -11.25 -9.20 10.88
C VAL A 196 -10.41 -10.28 10.22
N ALA A 197 -9.13 -10.42 10.59
CA ALA A 197 -8.25 -11.44 10.01
C ALA A 197 -8.77 -12.87 10.22
N MET A 198 -9.49 -13.12 11.31
CA MET A 198 -10.10 -14.43 11.58
C MET A 198 -11.50 -14.59 10.97
N GLY A 199 -12.10 -13.51 10.46
CA GLY A 199 -13.46 -13.50 9.91
C GLY A 199 -13.67 -14.47 8.74
N GLY A 200 -12.73 -14.53 7.79
CA GLY A 200 -12.82 -15.44 6.65
C GLY A 200 -12.82 -16.91 7.06
N ARG A 201 -11.90 -17.29 7.97
CA ARG A 201 -11.87 -18.65 8.54
C ARG A 201 -13.14 -18.99 9.31
N ALA A 202 -13.63 -18.06 10.13
CA ALA A 202 -14.84 -18.27 10.92
C ALA A 202 -16.06 -18.48 10.02
N ALA A 203 -16.19 -17.69 8.95
CA ALA A 203 -17.26 -17.85 7.97
C ALA A 203 -17.22 -19.21 7.28
N GLU A 204 -16.04 -19.67 6.85
CA GLU A 204 -15.88 -21.02 6.28
C GLU A 204 -16.36 -22.10 7.26
N GLN A 205 -15.95 -22.01 8.52
CA GLN A 205 -16.26 -23.01 9.53
C GLN A 205 -17.76 -23.04 9.87
N ILE A 206 -18.43 -21.88 9.93
CA ILE A 206 -19.86 -21.78 10.23
C ILE A 206 -20.70 -22.36 9.08
N ILE A 207 -20.33 -22.07 7.83
CA ILE A 207 -21.15 -22.40 6.66
C ILE A 207 -20.87 -23.82 6.15
N PHE A 208 -19.60 -24.22 6.08
CA PHE A 208 -19.21 -25.51 5.49
C PHE A 208 -18.82 -26.57 6.54
N GLY A 209 -18.64 -26.16 7.80
CA GLY A 209 -18.23 -27.03 8.89
C GLY A 209 -16.71 -27.24 8.99
N ASP A 210 -16.28 -27.75 10.14
CA ASP A 210 -14.86 -27.88 10.52
C ASP A 210 -14.03 -28.73 9.56
N LYS A 211 -14.64 -29.73 8.91
CA LYS A 211 -13.92 -30.64 7.99
C LYS A 211 -13.66 -30.04 6.61
N GLU A 212 -14.37 -28.97 6.25
CA GLU A 212 -14.29 -28.33 4.93
C GLU A 212 -13.52 -27.01 4.97
N VAL A 213 -12.93 -26.64 6.11
CA VAL A 213 -12.06 -25.46 6.22
C VAL A 213 -10.82 -25.61 5.33
N THR A 214 -10.48 -24.56 4.58
CA THR A 214 -9.45 -24.67 3.53
C THR A 214 -8.08 -24.17 3.98
N ALA A 215 -7.00 -24.50 3.25
CA ALA A 215 -5.70 -23.86 3.48
C ALA A 215 -5.63 -22.39 3.01
N GLY A 216 -6.72 -21.87 2.42
CA GLY A 216 -6.80 -20.50 1.87
C GLY A 216 -6.55 -19.41 2.92
N ALA A 217 -7.06 -19.59 4.14
CA ALA A 217 -6.90 -18.64 5.24
C ALA A 217 -5.47 -18.58 5.85
N SER A 218 -4.48 -19.24 5.24
CA SER A 218 -3.12 -19.32 5.79
C SER A 218 -2.43 -17.96 5.89
N SER A 219 -2.65 -17.07 4.92
CA SER A 219 -2.12 -15.71 4.94
C SER A 219 -2.70 -14.90 6.10
N ASP A 220 -4.01 -15.01 6.32
CA ASP A 220 -4.72 -14.24 7.35
C ASP A 220 -4.32 -14.71 8.75
N MET A 221 -4.21 -16.02 8.94
CA MET A 221 -3.72 -16.60 10.19
C MET A 221 -2.27 -16.18 10.49
N LYS A 222 -1.40 -16.14 9.47
CA LYS A 222 -0.02 -15.67 9.63
C LYS A 222 0.02 -14.19 10.01
N GLY A 223 -0.80 -13.36 9.36
CA GLY A 223 -0.95 -11.93 9.67
C GLY A 223 -1.44 -11.72 11.11
N ALA A 224 -2.52 -12.40 11.49
CA ALA A 224 -3.09 -12.35 12.83
C ALA A 224 -2.06 -12.78 13.90
N THR A 225 -1.32 -13.84 13.64
CA THR A 225 -0.27 -14.32 14.56
C THR A 225 0.85 -13.29 14.72
N GLY A 226 1.31 -12.69 13.62
CA GLY A 226 2.35 -11.65 13.67
C GLY A 226 1.90 -10.40 14.41
N LEU A 227 0.65 -9.97 14.21
CA LEU A 227 0.07 -8.84 14.92
C LEU A 227 -0.06 -9.12 16.42
N ALA A 228 -0.64 -10.27 16.78
CA ALA A 228 -0.78 -10.69 18.18
C ALA A 228 0.59 -10.79 18.89
N MET A 229 1.60 -11.35 18.21
CA MET A 229 2.96 -11.40 18.73
C MET A 229 3.53 -10.00 18.96
N SER A 230 3.32 -9.07 18.03
CA SER A 230 3.81 -7.69 18.16
C SER A 230 3.12 -6.94 19.29
N MET A 231 1.80 -7.12 19.44
CA MET A 231 1.02 -6.57 20.56
C MET A 231 1.62 -6.96 21.91
N VAL A 232 2.02 -8.22 22.06
CA VAL A 232 2.60 -8.73 23.31
C VAL A 232 4.07 -8.35 23.45
N ALA A 233 4.90 -8.66 22.47
CA ALA A 233 6.35 -8.61 22.58
C ALA A 233 6.96 -7.21 22.40
N HIS A 234 6.33 -6.36 21.57
CA HIS A 234 6.89 -5.05 21.21
C HIS A 234 6.08 -3.89 21.77
N PHE A 235 4.76 -4.05 21.94
CA PHE A 235 3.88 -2.94 22.33
C PHE A 235 3.40 -3.02 23.78
N GLY A 236 3.75 -4.06 24.53
CA GLY A 236 3.39 -4.19 25.95
C GLY A 236 1.87 -4.22 26.20
N MET A 237 1.10 -4.75 25.24
CA MET A 237 -0.37 -4.75 25.30
C MET A 237 -0.94 -5.98 26.04
N SER A 238 -0.10 -6.75 26.73
CA SER A 238 -0.48 -7.92 27.53
C SER A 238 -0.40 -7.62 29.03
N GLU A 239 -1.44 -7.96 29.78
CA GLU A 239 -1.45 -7.84 31.25
C GLU A 239 -0.65 -8.94 31.94
N LYS A 240 -0.38 -10.06 31.24
CA LYS A 240 0.28 -11.24 31.81
C LYS A 240 1.79 -11.26 31.61
N VAL A 241 2.28 -10.49 30.64
CA VAL A 241 3.71 -10.37 30.35
C VAL A 241 4.19 -9.06 30.96
N ILE A 242 5.29 -9.10 31.71
CA ILE A 242 5.86 -7.91 32.34
C ILE A 242 6.22 -6.91 31.23
N ASN A 243 5.60 -5.73 31.28
CA ASN A 243 6.00 -4.62 30.44
C ASN A 243 7.36 -4.13 30.94
N ILE A 244 8.39 -4.28 30.11
CA ILE A 244 9.71 -3.69 30.36
C ILE A 244 9.63 -2.22 29.92
N LEU A 245 8.96 -1.41 30.73
CA LEU A 245 8.95 0.04 30.65
C LEU A 245 9.64 0.60 31.90
#